data_AF-A0A7S3DXQ6-F1
#
_entry.id   AF-A0A7S3DXQ6-F1
#
_cell.length_a   1.000
_cell.length_b   1.000
_cell.length_c   1.000
_cell.angle_alpha   90.00
_cell.angle_beta   90.00
_cell.angle_gamma   90.00
#
_symmetry.space_group_name_H-M   'P 1'
#
loop_
_entity.id
_entity.type
_entity.pdbx_description
1 polymer ?
#
loop_
_entity_poly.entity_id
_entity_poly.type
_entity_poly.pdbx_seq_one_letter_code
_entity_poly.pdbx_strand_id
1 'polypeptide(L)'
;AINEDTSFAYLVGGSNGCNGGLHIVDISDALNPTQVGCFGDDGYTHDAHCVLYHGPDTAYVGREICFCSNEDTVTIVDVTDKTNPALVSRTSYEEKGYTHQGWLSTDHGYFVFGDETDELGRGHNTRTLLFDVSDLQNPTNFQEYFASTL
;
A
#
# COMPACT_ATOMS: atom_id res chain seq x y z
N ALA A 1 3.14 -2.73 8.30
CA ALA A 1 1.84 -3.43 8.35
C ALA A 1 1.94 -4.76 9.11
N ILE A 2 0.84 -5.25 9.69
CA ILE A 2 0.68 -6.65 10.12
C ILE A 2 -0.57 -7.19 9.44
N ASN A 3 -0.49 -8.39 8.87
CA ASN A 3 -1.66 -9.17 8.49
C ASN A 3 -1.89 -10.24 9.55
N GLU A 4 -2.94 -10.05 10.35
CA GLU A 4 -3.28 -10.93 11.47
C GLU A 4 -3.83 -12.28 11.00
N ASP A 5 -4.47 -12.33 9.81
CA ASP A 5 -5.04 -13.55 9.25
C ASP A 5 -3.96 -14.56 8.85
N THR A 6 -2.78 -14.07 8.47
CA THR A 6 -1.68 -14.89 7.95
C THR A 6 -0.43 -14.91 8.84
N SER A 7 -0.43 -14.15 9.95
CA SER A 7 0.70 -14.04 10.88
C SER A 7 1.99 -13.52 10.23
N PHE A 8 1.86 -12.53 9.35
CA PHE A 8 3.00 -11.86 8.73
C PHE A 8 3.07 -10.38 9.10
N ALA A 9 4.28 -9.91 9.37
CA ALA A 9 4.61 -8.50 9.44
C ALA A 9 5.32 -8.04 8.16
N TYR A 10 4.97 -6.83 7.73
CA TYR A 10 5.56 -6.16 6.59
C TYR A 10 6.23 -4.89 7.08
N LEU A 11 7.56 -4.92 7.15
CA LEU A 11 8.37 -3.78 7.58
C LEU A 11 8.72 -2.95 6.34
N VAL A 12 8.69 -1.62 6.48
CA VAL A 12 8.85 -0.66 5.37
C VAL A 12 9.87 0.41 5.74
N GLY A 13 10.34 1.17 4.77
CA GLY A 13 11.21 2.32 4.99
C GLY A 13 12.61 2.00 5.52
N GLY A 14 13.03 0.73 5.46
CA GLY A 14 14.32 0.26 5.96
C GLY A 14 15.48 0.68 5.05
N SER A 15 16.62 1.07 5.65
CA SER A 15 17.83 1.41 4.89
C SER A 15 18.71 0.20 4.53
N ASN A 16 18.39 -0.99 5.04
CA ASN A 16 19.19 -2.20 4.90
C ASN A 16 18.47 -3.29 4.11
N GLY A 17 18.66 -3.29 2.79
CA GLY A 17 18.08 -4.29 1.89
C GLY A 17 16.76 -3.87 1.27
N CYS A 18 16.28 -4.67 0.31
CA CYS A 18 14.93 -4.54 -0.28
C CYS A 18 14.63 -3.17 -0.90
N ASN A 19 15.66 -2.37 -1.21
CA ASN A 19 15.56 -1.01 -1.74
C ASN A 19 14.65 -0.06 -0.94
N GLY A 20 14.46 -0.31 0.36
CA GLY A 20 13.52 0.45 1.19
C GLY A 20 12.05 0.04 1.06
N GLY A 21 11.75 -1.00 0.29
CA GLY A 21 10.42 -1.56 0.13
C GLY A 21 10.02 -2.50 1.28
N LEU A 22 9.27 -3.55 0.94
CA LEU A 22 8.74 -4.50 1.92
C LEU A 22 9.78 -5.52 2.36
N HIS A 23 10.01 -5.63 3.66
CA HIS A 23 10.56 -6.82 4.30
C HIS A 23 9.41 -7.69 4.81
N ILE A 24 9.39 -8.96 4.41
CA ILE A 24 8.32 -9.89 4.78
C ILE A 24 8.83 -10.80 5.90
N VAL A 25 8.17 -10.72 7.05
CA VAL A 25 8.59 -11.38 8.29
C VAL A 25 7.47 -12.28 8.79
N ASP A 26 7.75 -13.58 8.89
CA ASP A 26 6.91 -14.54 9.60
C ASP A 26 6.98 -14.24 11.11
N ILE A 27 5.82 -13.97 11.71
CA ILE A 27 5.67 -13.68 13.14
C ILE A 27 4.79 -14.71 13.85
N SER A 28 4.59 -15.90 13.26
CA SER A 28 3.82 -17.00 13.85
C SER A 28 4.39 -17.49 15.19
N ASP A 29 5.72 -17.41 15.36
CA ASP A 29 6.38 -17.44 16.66
C ASP A 29 6.81 -16.01 17.06
N ALA A 30 6.01 -15.39 17.93
CA ALA A 30 6.24 -14.02 18.39
C ALA A 30 7.59 -13.82 19.12
N LEU A 31 8.23 -14.90 19.61
CA LEU A 31 9.55 -14.81 20.24
C LEU A 31 10.70 -14.98 19.25
N ASN A 32 10.43 -15.55 18.07
CA ASN A 32 11.43 -15.85 17.05
C ASN A 32 10.93 -15.43 15.65
N PRO A 33 10.72 -14.12 15.39
CA PRO A 33 10.33 -13.65 14.08
C PRO A 33 11.42 -13.94 13.04
N THR A 34 11.03 -14.38 11.84
CA THR A 34 11.97 -14.72 10.77
C THR A 34 11.64 -13.99 9.48
N GLN A 35 12.64 -13.34 8.88
CA GLN A 35 12.46 -12.76 7.55
C GLN A 35 12.43 -13.89 6.51
N VAL A 36 11.35 -13.95 5.73
CA VAL A 36 11.11 -15.01 4.73
C VAL A 36 11.19 -14.50 3.29
N GLY A 37 11.18 -13.18 3.10
CA GLY A 37 11.30 -12.59 1.77
C GLY A 37 11.26 -11.08 1.79
N CYS A 38 11.11 -10.51 0.59
CA CYS A 38 11.06 -9.08 0.38
C CYS A 38 10.52 -8.68 -0.99
N PHE A 39 10.08 -7.43 -1.10
CA PHE A 39 9.74 -6.77 -2.36
C PHE A 39 10.40 -5.39 -2.39
N GLY A 40 11.12 -5.09 -3.47
CA GLY A 40 11.82 -3.80 -3.64
C GLY A 40 11.87 -3.32 -5.07
N ASP A 41 11.04 -3.87 -5.96
CA ASP A 41 11.08 -3.59 -7.40
C ASP A 41 10.61 -2.16 -7.71
N ASP A 42 9.76 -1.59 -6.86
CA ASP A 42 9.32 -0.19 -6.96
C ASP A 42 10.11 0.78 -6.05
N GLY A 43 11.12 0.28 -5.34
CA GLY A 43 11.92 1.09 -4.43
C GLY A 43 11.28 1.31 -3.05
N TYR A 44 11.38 2.54 -2.55
CA TYR A 44 11.05 2.88 -1.18
C TYR A 44 9.53 2.82 -0.92
N THR A 45 9.15 2.18 0.18
CA THR A 45 7.77 2.18 0.69
C THR A 45 7.74 2.92 2.01
N HIS A 46 6.91 3.96 2.08
CA HIS A 46 6.74 4.77 3.28
C HIS A 46 5.78 4.11 4.28
N ASP A 47 4.62 3.66 3.80
CA ASP A 47 3.66 2.88 4.58
C ASP A 47 3.03 1.79 3.71
N ALA A 48 2.45 0.78 4.35
CA ALA A 48 1.74 -0.28 3.65
C ALA A 48 0.53 -0.79 4.45
N HIS A 49 -0.51 -1.12 3.72
CA HIS A 49 -1.69 -1.82 4.22
C HIS A 49 -1.82 -3.16 3.51
N CYS A 50 -1.62 -4.26 4.24
CA CYS A 50 -1.63 -5.62 3.69
C CYS A 50 -2.80 -6.41 4.24
N VAL A 51 -3.57 -7.06 3.36
CA VAL A 51 -4.82 -7.76 3.71
C VAL A 51 -4.94 -9.08 2.97
N LEU A 52 -5.70 -10.02 3.54
CA LEU A 52 -6.28 -11.12 2.77
C LEU A 52 -7.44 -10.56 1.92
N TYR A 53 -7.22 -10.47 0.61
CA TYR A 53 -8.13 -9.76 -0.28
C TYR A 53 -9.44 -10.52 -0.49
N HIS A 54 -10.56 -9.82 -0.34
CA HIS A 54 -11.91 -10.36 -0.54
C HIS A 54 -12.82 -9.38 -1.31
N GLY A 55 -12.21 -8.54 -2.14
CA GLY A 55 -12.91 -7.49 -2.88
C GLY A 55 -13.45 -7.93 -4.24
N PRO A 56 -13.85 -6.95 -5.07
CA PRO A 56 -14.49 -7.19 -6.37
C PRO A 56 -13.56 -7.78 -7.44
N ASP A 57 -12.23 -7.62 -7.34
CA ASP A 57 -11.30 -8.22 -8.29
C ASP A 57 -11.12 -9.73 -8.00
N THR A 58 -11.99 -10.53 -8.61
CA THR A 58 -12.05 -11.98 -8.38
C THR A 58 -10.76 -12.73 -8.70
N ALA A 59 -9.83 -12.18 -9.48
CA ALA A 59 -8.55 -12.82 -9.78
C ALA A 59 -7.60 -12.87 -8.56
N TYR A 60 -7.82 -11.96 -7.60
CA TYR A 60 -7.00 -11.81 -6.39
C TYR A 60 -7.74 -12.19 -5.10
N VAL A 61 -9.00 -12.61 -5.16
CA VAL A 61 -9.72 -13.09 -3.95
C VAL A 61 -8.99 -14.26 -3.32
N GLY A 62 -8.78 -14.18 -2.00
CA GLY A 62 -8.03 -15.15 -1.20
C GLY A 62 -6.50 -15.02 -1.30
N ARG A 63 -6.00 -14.04 -2.05
CA ARG A 63 -4.59 -13.68 -2.09
C ARG A 63 -4.25 -12.66 -1.02
N GLU A 64 -2.99 -12.62 -0.63
CA GLU A 64 -2.52 -11.59 0.28
C GLU A 64 -1.93 -10.42 -0.52
N ILE A 65 -2.56 -9.26 -0.39
CA ILE A 65 -2.28 -8.08 -1.20
C ILE A 65 -1.83 -6.94 -0.29
N CYS A 66 -0.70 -6.32 -0.63
CA CYS A 66 -0.21 -5.11 0.00
C CYS A 66 -0.46 -3.90 -0.89
N PHE A 67 -1.08 -2.86 -0.30
CA PHE A 67 -1.21 -1.53 -0.86
C PHE A 67 -0.13 -0.66 -0.22
N CYS A 68 0.85 -0.27 -1.00
CA CYS A 68 2.06 0.43 -0.57
C CYS A 68 1.98 1.91 -0.98
N SER A 69 2.20 2.80 -0.02
CA SER A 69 2.36 4.24 -0.24
C SER A 69 3.84 4.52 -0.46
N ASN A 70 4.23 4.81 -1.70
CA ASN A 70 5.64 4.85 -2.13
C ASN A 70 6.12 6.28 -2.45
N GLU A 71 5.69 7.27 -1.67
CA GLU A 71 6.05 8.70 -1.81
C GLU A 71 5.49 9.37 -3.08
N ASP A 72 5.38 8.66 -4.20
CA ASP A 72 4.92 9.20 -5.48
C ASP A 72 3.75 8.41 -6.12
N THR A 73 3.40 7.28 -5.52
CA THR A 73 2.48 6.28 -6.05
C THR A 73 1.80 5.49 -4.95
N VAL A 74 0.63 4.94 -5.28
CA VAL A 74 0.08 3.76 -4.61
C VAL A 74 0.46 2.54 -5.45
N THR A 75 1.24 1.65 -4.86
CA THR A 75 1.74 0.43 -5.50
C THR A 75 1.08 -0.79 -4.88
N ILE A 76 0.55 -1.66 -5.73
CA ILE A 76 -0.15 -2.87 -5.31
C ILE A 76 0.76 -4.07 -5.57
N VAL A 77 0.97 -4.89 -4.55
CA VAL A 77 1.87 -6.05 -4.59
C VAL A 77 1.11 -7.29 -4.12
N ASP A 78 1.15 -8.36 -4.93
CA ASP A 78 0.72 -9.68 -4.52
C ASP A 78 1.86 -10.34 -3.75
N VAL A 79 1.67 -10.47 -2.44
CA VAL A 79 2.63 -11.07 -1.51
C VAL A 79 2.19 -12.48 -1.10
N THR A 80 1.34 -13.15 -1.88
CA THR A 80 0.87 -14.51 -1.53
C THR A 80 2.02 -15.50 -1.44
N ASP A 81 2.91 -15.51 -2.44
CA ASP A 81 4.20 -16.19 -2.35
C ASP A 81 5.22 -15.25 -1.71
N LYS A 82 5.56 -15.52 -0.44
CA LYS A 82 6.46 -14.65 0.35
C LYS A 82 7.86 -14.56 -0.24
N THR A 83 8.28 -15.59 -0.98
CA THR A 83 9.62 -15.70 -1.55
C THR A 83 9.71 -15.09 -2.95
N ASN A 84 8.56 -14.87 -3.60
CA ASN A 84 8.47 -14.27 -4.92
C ASN A 84 7.26 -13.32 -5.03
N PRO A 85 7.27 -12.18 -4.29
CA PRO A 85 6.23 -11.18 -4.43
C PRO A 85 6.16 -10.62 -5.85
N ALA A 86 4.95 -10.32 -6.31
CA ALA A 86 4.72 -9.82 -7.66
C ALA A 86 4.10 -8.42 -7.64
N LEU A 87 4.70 -7.49 -8.37
CA LEU A 87 4.09 -6.20 -8.66
C LEU A 87 2.79 -6.42 -9.46
N VAL A 88 1.68 -5.88 -8.94
CA VAL A 88 0.36 -5.92 -9.60
C VAL A 88 0.13 -4.63 -10.39
N SER A 89 0.32 -3.48 -9.74
CA SER A 89 0.22 -2.17 -10.38
C SER A 89 1.02 -1.11 -9.62
N ARG A 90 1.32 -0.02 -10.32
CA ARG A 90 1.97 1.18 -9.80
C ARG A 90 1.20 2.39 -10.31
N THR A 91 0.41 3.02 -9.45
CA THR A 91 -0.53 4.08 -9.85
C THR A 91 -0.14 5.41 -9.23
N SER A 92 0.12 6.42 -10.07
CA SER A 92 0.38 7.80 -9.63
C SER A 92 -0.89 8.64 -9.72
N TYR A 93 -0.82 9.87 -9.20
CA TYR A 93 -1.90 10.85 -9.24
C TYR A 93 -1.37 12.27 -9.41
N GLU A 94 -2.28 13.16 -9.78
CA GLU A 94 -1.99 14.57 -9.99
C GLU A 94 -1.71 15.28 -8.66
N GLU A 95 -0.85 16.28 -8.73
CA GLU A 95 -0.47 17.13 -7.59
C GLU A 95 0.14 16.41 -6.37
N LYS A 96 0.62 15.17 -6.54
CA LYS A 96 1.33 14.43 -5.50
C LYS A 96 2.50 15.23 -4.89
N GLY A 97 2.65 15.13 -3.58
CA GLY A 97 3.79 15.61 -2.81
C GLY A 97 4.57 14.44 -2.24
N TYR A 98 3.94 13.69 -1.34
CA TYR A 98 4.50 12.57 -0.59
C TYR A 98 3.40 11.59 -0.16
N THR A 99 3.08 10.60 -1.01
CA THR A 99 2.09 9.54 -0.70
C THR A 99 2.47 8.83 0.59
N HIS A 100 1.63 8.93 1.62
CA HIS A 100 2.06 8.62 2.99
C HIS A 100 1.38 7.37 3.56
N GLN A 101 0.09 7.43 3.92
CA GLN A 101 -0.64 6.34 4.57
C GLN A 101 -2.02 6.13 3.93
N GLY A 102 -2.54 4.90 4.00
CA GLY A 102 -3.87 4.61 3.48
C GLY A 102 -4.46 3.31 4.01
N TRP A 103 -5.77 3.17 3.81
CA TRP A 103 -6.55 2.01 4.20
C TRP A 103 -7.50 1.61 3.08
N LEU A 104 -7.63 0.30 2.94
CA LEU A 104 -8.64 -0.27 2.08
C LEU A 104 -10.01 -0.18 2.76
N SER A 105 -11.02 0.20 1.98
CA SER A 105 -12.43 0.13 2.38
C SER A 105 -12.83 -1.31 2.72
N THR A 106 -13.88 -1.48 3.53
CA THR A 106 -14.30 -2.81 4.03
C THR A 106 -14.77 -3.76 2.94
N ASP A 107 -15.24 -3.24 1.80
CA ASP A 107 -15.61 -4.04 0.63
C ASP A 107 -14.45 -4.22 -0.35
N HIS A 108 -13.26 -3.72 0.00
CA HIS A 108 -12.02 -3.85 -0.76
C HIS A 108 -12.06 -3.22 -2.17
N GLY A 109 -13.05 -2.36 -2.45
CA GLY A 109 -13.23 -1.70 -3.74
C GLY A 109 -12.55 -0.33 -3.86
N TYR A 110 -12.26 0.31 -2.72
CA TYR A 110 -11.62 1.63 -2.67
C TYR A 110 -10.43 1.65 -1.73
N PHE A 111 -9.35 2.31 -2.14
CA PHE A 111 -8.21 2.63 -1.27
C PHE A 111 -8.23 4.12 -0.93
N VAL A 112 -8.37 4.43 0.35
CA VAL A 112 -8.43 5.80 0.87
C VAL A 112 -7.07 6.15 1.45
N PHE A 113 -6.45 7.22 0.97
CA PHE A 113 -5.09 7.56 1.37
C PHE A 113 -4.84 9.06 1.48
N GLY A 114 -3.77 9.40 2.18
CA GLY A 114 -3.28 10.76 2.35
C GLY A 114 -1.94 10.98 1.66
N ASP A 115 -1.64 12.25 1.47
CA ASP A 115 -0.36 12.77 1.02
C ASP A 115 0.10 13.81 2.06
N GLU A 116 1.36 13.76 2.47
CA GLU A 116 1.88 14.61 3.55
C GLU A 116 2.19 16.04 3.14
N THR A 117 2.32 16.32 1.84
CA THR A 117 2.87 17.60 1.37
C THR A 117 2.19 18.13 0.12
N ASP A 118 1.07 17.53 -0.30
CA ASP A 118 0.39 17.94 -1.53
C ASP A 118 -0.19 19.35 -1.44
N GLU A 119 -0.53 19.85 -0.26
CA GLU A 119 -1.04 21.20 -0.04
C GLU A 119 0.05 22.30 -0.08
N LEU A 120 1.33 21.92 0.11
CA LEU A 120 2.42 22.88 0.27
C LEU A 120 2.68 23.69 -1.00
N GLY A 121 2.25 24.95 -0.99
CA GLY A 121 2.46 25.88 -2.09
C GLY A 121 1.57 25.65 -3.31
N ARG A 122 0.52 24.82 -3.18
CA ARG A 122 -0.38 24.45 -4.29
C ARG A 122 -1.75 25.13 -4.29
N GLY A 123 -2.05 25.89 -3.23
CA GLY A 123 -3.26 26.72 -3.17
C GLY A 123 -4.55 25.95 -2.91
N HIS A 124 -4.44 24.69 -2.49
CA HIS A 124 -5.53 23.89 -1.93
C HIS A 124 -5.19 23.48 -0.49
N ASN A 125 -6.19 23.01 0.26
CA ASN A 125 -6.00 22.46 1.60
C ASN A 125 -5.53 21.01 1.50
N THR A 126 -5.18 20.41 2.65
CA THR A 126 -4.96 18.96 2.72
C THR A 126 -6.16 18.21 2.16
N ARG A 127 -5.90 17.10 1.46
CA ARG A 127 -6.96 16.27 0.89
C ARG A 127 -6.79 14.80 1.25
N THR A 128 -7.92 14.10 1.22
CA THR A 128 -7.99 12.65 1.23
C THR A 128 -8.32 12.18 -0.18
N LEU A 129 -7.51 11.29 -0.71
CA LEU A 129 -7.68 10.72 -2.04
C LEU A 129 -8.33 9.33 -1.95
N LEU A 130 -9.18 9.02 -2.91
CA LEU A 130 -9.83 7.72 -3.05
C LEU A 130 -9.50 7.16 -4.42
N PHE A 131 -8.77 6.05 -4.45
CA PHE A 131 -8.63 5.24 -5.65
C PHE A 131 -9.72 4.19 -5.70
N ASP A 132 -10.36 4.04 -6.86
CA ASP A 132 -11.10 2.82 -7.23
C ASP A 132 -10.06 1.74 -7.54
N VAL A 133 -10.10 0.66 -6.76
CA VAL A 133 -9.23 -0.52 -6.85
C VAL A 133 -10.06 -1.77 -7.13
N SER A 134 -11.20 -1.61 -7.83
CA SER A 134 -12.03 -2.75 -8.23
C SER A 134 -11.40 -3.63 -9.32
N ASP A 135 -10.42 -3.08 -10.02
CA ASP A 135 -9.42 -3.77 -10.84
C ASP A 135 -8.05 -3.43 -10.25
N LEU A 136 -7.40 -4.39 -9.57
CA LEU A 136 -6.12 -4.15 -8.90
C LEU A 136 -4.98 -3.87 -9.88
N GLN A 137 -5.12 -4.29 -11.13
CA GLN A 137 -4.14 -4.05 -12.19
C GLN A 137 -4.26 -2.63 -12.77
N ASN A 138 -5.44 -2.02 -12.66
CA ASN A 138 -5.72 -0.68 -13.19
C ASN A 138 -6.45 0.23 -12.18
N PRO A 139 -5.86 0.56 -11.02
CA PRO A 139 -6.44 1.53 -10.11
C PRO A 139 -6.66 2.90 -10.78
N THR A 140 -7.74 3.58 -10.42
CA THR A 140 -8.06 4.92 -10.96
C THR A 140 -8.41 5.90 -9.87
N ASN A 141 -8.07 7.17 -10.04
CA ASN A 141 -8.52 8.22 -9.12
C ASN A 141 -10.04 8.39 -9.23
N PHE A 142 -10.75 8.06 -8.16
CA PHE A 142 -12.21 8.08 -8.10
C PHE A 142 -12.72 9.41 -7.55
N GLN A 143 -12.16 9.86 -6.42
CA GLN A 143 -12.61 11.07 -5.75
C GLN A 143 -11.52 11.67 -4.86
N GLU A 144 -11.61 12.99 -4.66
CA GLU A 144 -10.78 13.73 -3.71
C GLU A 144 -11.68 14.53 -2.77
N TYR A 145 -11.32 14.54 -1.49
CA TYR A 145 -11.99 15.35 -0.47
C TYR A 145 -11.00 16.33 0.15
N PHE A 146 -11.25 17.62 -0.02
CA PHE A 146 -10.44 18.68 0.56
C PHE A 146 -10.96 19.05 1.95
N ALA A 147 -10.04 19.22 2.91
CA ALA A 147 -10.36 19.74 4.22
C ALA A 147 -10.99 21.14 4.12
N SER A 148 -11.91 21.47 5.04
CA SER A 148 -12.62 22.76 5.05
C SER A 148 -11.76 23.94 5.49
N THR A 149 -10.59 23.69 6.06
CA THR A 149 -9.66 24.69 6.60
C THR A 149 -8.22 24.27 6.34
N LEU A 150 -7.34 25.26 6.18
CA LEU A 150 -5.89 25.11 6.25
C LEU A 150 -5.44 24.71 7.66
#